data_AF-A0A932HBB5-F1
#
_entry.id   AF-A0A932HBB5-F1
#
_cell.length_a   1.000
_cell.length_b   1.000
_cell.length_c   1.000
_cell.angle_alpha   90.00
_cell.angle_beta   90.00
_cell.angle_gamma   90.00
#
_symmetry.space_group_name_H-M   'P 1'
#
loop_
_entity.id
_entity.type
_entity.pdbx_description
1 polymer ?
#
loop_
_entity_poly.entity_id
_entity_poly.type
_entity_poly.pdbx_seq_one_letter_code
_entity_poly.pdbx_strand_id
1 'polypeptide(L)'
;MRLADCFVGVLAYTELALRQPAAGYDEFRRRVEAMLGEAAERARRAGVTDADYKAALFAVAAWIDETVMCSGWSDAARWEKELLQRIHFNTARAGVELFSRLEQLAPQQKAVREVYYLCLELGFKGKY
;
A
#
# COMPACT_ATOMS: atom_id res chain seq x y z
N MET A 1 19.45 1.04 -3.94
CA MET A 1 18.15 1.35 -3.29
C MET A 1 17.18 0.25 -3.65
N ARG A 2 16.51 -0.36 -2.68
CA ARG A 2 15.52 -1.41 -2.94
C ARG A 2 14.15 -0.78 -3.22
N LEU A 3 13.29 -1.50 -3.94
CA LEU A 3 11.92 -1.05 -4.19
C LEU A 3 11.14 -0.88 -2.88
N ALA A 4 11.33 -1.78 -1.92
CA ALA A 4 10.71 -1.70 -0.60
C ALA A 4 11.04 -0.38 0.13
N ASP A 5 12.28 0.11 0.03
CA ASP A 5 12.71 1.37 0.66
C ASP A 5 11.88 2.58 0.15
N CYS A 6 11.29 2.49 -1.05
CA CYS A 6 10.41 3.54 -1.58
C CYS A 6 9.07 3.62 -0.81
N PHE A 7 8.60 2.51 -0.25
CA PHE A 7 7.30 2.39 0.42
C PHE A 7 7.38 2.39 1.94
N VAL A 8 8.54 2.06 2.54
CA VAL A 8 8.73 2.05 4.01
C VAL A 8 8.19 3.32 4.67
N GLY A 9 8.45 4.49 4.06
CA GLY A 9 7.97 5.76 4.58
C GLY A 9 6.44 5.83 4.70
N VAL A 10 5.70 5.44 3.66
CA VAL A 10 4.23 5.53 3.68
C VAL A 10 3.63 4.47 4.61
N LEU A 11 4.22 3.28 4.66
CA LEU A 11 3.79 2.21 5.57
C LEU A 11 3.96 2.64 7.03
N ALA A 12 5.13 3.16 7.39
CA ALA A 12 5.41 3.64 8.74
C ALA A 12 4.53 4.84 9.13
N TYR A 13 4.31 5.78 8.19
CA TYR A 13 3.41 6.91 8.41
C TYR A 13 1.97 6.44 8.70
N THR A 14 1.45 5.51 7.90
CA THR A 14 0.10 4.97 8.09
C THR A 14 -0.07 4.34 9.47
N GLU A 15 0.85 3.47 9.90
CA GLU A 15 0.76 2.89 11.24
C GLU A 15 0.81 3.95 12.35
N LEU A 16 1.76 4.89 12.28
CA LEU A 16 1.95 5.90 13.30
C LEU A 16 0.72 6.82 13.40
N ALA A 17 0.22 7.28 12.27
CA ALA A 17 -0.93 8.17 12.18
C ALA A 17 -2.20 7.51 12.74
N LEU A 18 -2.40 6.20 12.53
CA LEU A 18 -3.57 5.49 13.05
C LEU A 18 -3.45 5.12 14.53
N ARG A 19 -2.24 4.97 15.07
CA ARG A 19 -2.03 4.78 16.52
C ARG A 19 -2.29 6.06 17.33
N GLN A 20 -1.96 7.21 16.75
CA GLN A 20 -2.15 8.53 17.37
C GLN A 20 -2.75 9.49 16.34
N PRO A 21 -4.07 9.41 16.08
CA PRO A 21 -4.74 10.23 15.09
C PRO A 21 -4.76 11.70 15.53
N ALA A 22 -3.72 12.43 15.16
CA ALA A 22 -3.59 13.87 15.38
C ALA A 22 -4.13 14.69 14.20
N ALA A 23 -4.16 14.08 13.00
CA ALA A 23 -4.58 14.71 11.74
C ALA A 23 -5.97 14.20 11.32
N GLY A 24 -6.81 15.08 10.78
CA GLY A 24 -8.11 14.70 10.22
C GLY A 24 -7.99 14.00 8.85
N TYR A 25 -9.09 13.41 8.36
CA TYR A 25 -9.13 12.66 7.10
C TYR A 25 -8.39 13.33 5.93
N ASP A 26 -8.70 14.60 5.66
CA ASP A 26 -8.19 15.30 4.46
C ASP A 26 -6.68 15.52 4.49
N GLU A 27 -6.09 15.64 5.68
CA GLU A 27 -4.64 15.76 5.83
C GLU A 27 -3.96 14.39 5.69
N PHE A 28 -4.51 13.37 6.37
CA PHE A 28 -4.01 12.00 6.26
C PHE A 28 -4.03 11.52 4.81
N ARG A 29 -5.16 11.68 4.12
CA ARG A 29 -5.33 11.27 2.72
C ARG A 29 -4.32 11.95 1.81
N ARG A 30 -4.22 13.27 1.89
CA ARG A 30 -3.27 14.07 1.10
C ARG A 30 -1.83 13.65 1.36
N ARG A 31 -1.49 13.34 2.61
CA ARG A 31 -0.14 12.91 2.98
C ARG A 31 0.19 11.54 2.42
N VAL A 32 -0.72 10.57 2.52
CA VAL A 32 -0.56 9.25 1.90
C VAL A 32 -0.36 9.37 0.39
N GLU A 33 -1.23 10.10 -0.30
CA GLU A 33 -1.14 10.28 -1.76
C GLU A 33 0.17 10.96 -2.19
N ALA A 34 0.58 12.01 -1.46
CA ALA A 34 1.87 12.67 -1.71
C ALA A 34 3.05 11.69 -1.56
N MET A 35 3.05 10.88 -0.50
CA MET A 35 4.12 9.91 -0.26
C MET A 35 4.15 8.78 -1.30
N LEU A 36 2.98 8.35 -1.80
CA LEU A 36 2.88 7.41 -2.92
C LEU A 36 3.40 8.04 -4.23
N GLY A 37 3.11 9.31 -4.47
CA GLY A 37 3.67 10.06 -5.60
C GLY A 37 5.20 10.16 -5.53
N GLU A 38 5.74 10.50 -4.36
CA GLU A 38 7.19 10.53 -4.13
C GLU A 38 7.83 9.14 -4.27
N ALA A 39 7.16 8.09 -3.81
CA ALA A 39 7.62 6.71 -3.98
C ALA A 39 7.73 6.32 -5.45
N ALA A 40 6.77 6.74 -6.29
CA ALA A 40 6.80 6.52 -7.73
C ALA A 40 8.01 7.21 -8.38
N GLU A 41 8.27 8.48 -8.01
CA GLU A 41 9.42 9.22 -8.54
C GLU A 41 10.76 8.62 -8.09
N ARG A 42 10.87 8.20 -6.83
CA ARG A 42 12.06 7.49 -6.33
C ARG A 42 12.30 6.17 -7.07
N ALA A 43 11.26 5.37 -7.25
CA ALA A 43 11.34 4.09 -7.96
C ALA A 43 11.76 4.31 -9.43
N ARG A 44 11.17 5.29 -10.11
CA ARG A 44 11.52 5.65 -11.50
C ARG A 44 12.99 6.06 -11.63
N ARG A 45 13.48 6.92 -10.72
CA ARG A 45 14.90 7.33 -10.69
C ARG A 45 15.86 6.17 -10.41
N ALA A 46 15.39 5.12 -9.75
CA ALA A 46 16.14 3.90 -9.48
C ALA A 46 16.13 2.89 -10.64
N GLY A 47 15.45 3.20 -11.75
CA GLY A 47 15.33 2.29 -12.89
C GLY A 47 14.30 1.17 -12.69
N VAL A 48 13.40 1.28 -11.70
CA VAL A 48 12.30 0.33 -11.54
C VAL A 48 11.28 0.54 -12.66
N THR A 49 10.84 -0.55 -13.28
CA THR A 49 9.84 -0.50 -14.34
C THR A 49 8.48 -0.06 -13.78
N ASP A 50 7.66 0.62 -14.59
CA ASP A 50 6.29 0.99 -14.19
C ASP A 50 5.45 -0.25 -13.83
N ALA A 51 5.69 -1.37 -14.52
CA ALA A 51 5.03 -2.64 -14.26
C ALA A 51 5.38 -3.18 -12.86
N ASP A 52 6.66 -3.23 -12.49
CA ASP A 52 7.09 -3.69 -11.17
C ASP A 52 6.65 -2.73 -10.07
N TYR A 53 6.72 -1.42 -10.32
CA TYR A 53 6.22 -0.41 -9.38
C TYR A 53 4.72 -0.59 -9.12
N LYS A 54 3.91 -0.71 -10.16
CA LYS A 54 2.46 -0.95 -10.03
C LYS A 54 2.14 -2.28 -9.35
N ALA A 55 2.89 -3.33 -9.67
CA ALA A 55 2.73 -4.64 -9.03
C ALA A 55 3.00 -4.56 -7.53
N ALA A 56 4.04 -3.83 -7.10
CA ALA A 56 4.35 -3.61 -5.69
C ALA A 56 3.35 -2.65 -5.00
N LEU A 57 2.95 -1.58 -5.67
CA LEU A 57 1.96 -0.62 -5.18
C LEU A 57 0.63 -1.30 -4.86
N PHE A 58 0.26 -2.37 -5.58
CA PHE A 58 -0.94 -3.13 -5.28
C PHE A 58 -0.95 -3.67 -3.84
N ALA A 59 0.15 -4.29 -3.40
CA ALA A 59 0.26 -4.82 -2.04
C ALA A 59 0.20 -3.71 -0.99
N VAL A 60 0.88 -2.59 -1.24
CA VAL A 60 0.90 -1.42 -0.35
C VAL A 60 -0.49 -0.80 -0.24
N ALA A 61 -1.19 -0.60 -1.36
CA ALA A 61 -2.55 -0.08 -1.37
C ALA A 61 -3.52 -0.99 -0.61
N ALA A 62 -3.42 -2.31 -0.82
CA ALA A 62 -4.24 -3.29 -0.11
C ALA A 62 -3.99 -3.24 1.40
N TRP A 63 -2.72 -3.17 1.82
CA TRP A 63 -2.35 -3.07 3.24
C TRP A 63 -2.80 -1.76 3.87
N ILE A 64 -2.64 -0.61 3.21
CA ILE A 64 -3.10 0.67 3.74
C ILE A 64 -4.62 0.65 3.91
N ASP A 65 -5.35 0.18 2.90
CA ASP A 65 -6.80 0.08 2.95
C ASP A 65 -7.25 -0.80 4.12
N GLU A 66 -6.72 -2.02 4.26
CA GLU A 66 -7.05 -2.91 5.37
C GLU A 66 -6.70 -2.28 6.73
N THR A 67 -5.50 -1.71 6.86
CA THR A 67 -5.04 -1.08 8.10
C THR A 67 -5.96 0.06 8.53
N VAL A 68 -6.35 0.94 7.60
CA VAL A 68 -7.27 2.04 7.88
C VAL A 68 -8.64 1.49 8.27
N MET A 69 -9.18 0.53 7.52
CA MET A 69 -10.50 -0.06 7.78
C MET A 69 -10.57 -0.83 9.11
N CYS A 70 -9.46 -1.43 9.55
CA CYS A 70 -9.38 -2.18 10.81
C CYS A 70 -8.89 -1.35 12.02
N SER A 71 -8.55 -0.07 11.83
CA SER A 71 -7.95 0.77 12.88
C SER A 71 -8.92 1.25 13.97
N GLY A 72 -10.23 1.21 13.72
CA GLY A 72 -11.23 1.86 14.58
C GLY A 72 -11.27 3.39 14.47
N TRP A 73 -10.55 3.98 13.51
CA TRP A 73 -10.58 5.42 13.26
C TRP A 73 -11.96 5.88 12.79
N SER A 74 -12.45 6.99 13.36
CA SER A 74 -13.80 7.52 13.08
C SER A 74 -14.03 7.86 11.60
N ASP A 75 -12.98 8.24 10.87
CA ASP A 75 -13.07 8.59 9.46
C ASP A 75 -12.86 7.38 8.51
N ALA A 76 -12.72 6.15 9.03
CA ALA A 76 -12.56 4.96 8.18
C ALA A 76 -13.72 4.77 7.19
N ALA A 77 -14.96 5.12 7.57
CA ALA A 77 -16.12 5.10 6.67
C ALA A 77 -16.00 6.10 5.51
N ARG A 78 -15.25 7.20 5.69
CA ARG A 78 -14.94 8.13 4.61
C ARG A 78 -13.87 7.53 3.69
N TRP A 79 -12.86 6.87 4.26
CA TRP A 79 -11.83 6.15 3.51
C TRP A 79 -12.40 5.03 2.63
N GLU A 80 -13.41 4.31 3.12
CA GLU A 80 -14.10 3.25 2.36
C GLU A 80 -14.68 3.75 1.01
N LYS A 81 -15.08 5.03 0.95
CA LYS A 81 -15.58 5.65 -0.29
C LYS A 81 -14.48 5.98 -1.28
N GLU A 82 -13.21 5.87 -0.91
CA GLU A 82 -12.06 6.27 -1.73
C GLU A 82 -10.89 5.29 -1.54
N LEU A 83 -11.19 4.00 -1.38
CA LEU A 83 -10.16 2.96 -1.21
C LEU A 83 -9.10 3.03 -2.31
N LEU A 84 -7.83 2.90 -1.92
CA LEU A 84 -6.70 2.95 -2.84
C LEU A 84 -6.74 1.80 -3.84
N GLN A 85 -7.15 0.61 -3.42
CA GLN A 85 -7.34 -0.54 -4.31
C GLN A 85 -8.38 -0.26 -5.41
N ARG A 86 -9.40 0.56 -5.11
CA ARG A 86 -10.42 0.92 -6.08
C ARG A 86 -9.92 2.00 -7.04
N ILE A 87 -9.29 3.05 -6.51
CA ILE A 87 -8.82 4.18 -7.30
C ILE A 87 -7.67 3.78 -8.23
N HIS A 88 -6.72 2.99 -7.76
CA HIS A 88 -5.54 2.65 -8.54
C HIS A 88 -5.68 1.37 -9.38
N PHE A 89 -6.55 0.44 -8.96
CA PHE A 89 -6.63 -0.90 -9.59
C PHE A 89 -8.04 -1.33 -9.95
N ASN A 90 -9.04 -0.49 -9.71
CA ASN A 90 -10.45 -0.78 -10.01
C ASN A 90 -10.93 -2.12 -9.42
N THR A 91 -10.47 -2.46 -8.21
CA THR A 91 -10.92 -3.64 -7.47
C THR A 91 -11.47 -3.25 -6.10
N ALA A 92 -12.31 -4.12 -5.54
CA ALA A 92 -12.74 -4.08 -4.14
C ALA A 92 -12.38 -5.38 -3.39
N ARG A 93 -11.52 -6.22 -4.00
CA ARG A 93 -11.20 -7.57 -3.52
C ARG A 93 -9.70 -7.76 -3.30
N ALA A 94 -8.97 -6.69 -2.99
CA ALA A 94 -7.51 -6.76 -2.82
C ALA A 94 -7.08 -7.76 -1.71
N GLY A 95 -7.90 -7.91 -0.66
CA GLY A 95 -7.73 -8.93 0.39
C GLY A 95 -7.61 -10.37 -0.11
N VAL A 96 -8.22 -10.69 -1.25
CA VAL A 96 -8.14 -12.01 -1.90
C VAL A 96 -7.09 -11.98 -3.01
N GLU A 97 -7.12 -10.92 -3.83
CA GLU A 97 -6.28 -10.82 -5.02
C GLU A 97 -4.79 -10.74 -4.71
N LEU A 98 -4.40 -10.20 -3.55
CA LEU A 98 -2.98 -10.07 -3.17
C LEU A 98 -2.25 -11.41 -3.24
N PHE A 99 -2.84 -12.48 -2.69
CA PHE A 99 -2.22 -13.81 -2.72
C PHE A 99 -2.12 -14.38 -4.14
N SER A 100 -3.18 -14.24 -4.95
CA SER A 100 -3.14 -14.68 -6.35
C SER A 100 -2.11 -13.91 -7.18
N ARG A 101 -1.95 -12.60 -6.94
CA ARG A 101 -0.96 -11.78 -7.63
C ARG A 101 0.46 -12.13 -7.19
N LEU A 102 0.66 -12.44 -5.90
CA LEU A 102 1.94 -12.92 -5.36
C LEU A 102 2.39 -14.24 -6.02
N GLU A 103 1.46 -15.18 -6.19
CA GLU A 103 1.71 -16.47 -6.86
C GLU A 103 2.04 -16.30 -8.35
N GLN A 104 1.47 -15.29 -9.01
CA GLN A 104 1.70 -14.99 -10.42
C GLN A 104 2.99 -14.20 -10.69
N LEU A 105 3.67 -13.68 -9.66
CA LEU A 105 4.93 -12.95 -9.85
C LEU A 105 6.01 -13.86 -10.44
N ALA A 106 6.64 -13.41 -11.52
CA ALA A 106 7.74 -14.13 -12.14
C ALA A 106 8.91 -14.32 -11.15
N PRO A 107 9.74 -15.37 -11.32
CA PRO A 107 10.89 -15.62 -10.44
C PRO A 107 11.87 -14.45 -10.35
N GLN A 108 11.95 -13.63 -11.40
CA GLN A 108 12.85 -12.47 -11.48
C GLN A 108 12.31 -11.25 -10.73
N GLN A 109 11.01 -11.18 -10.42
CA GLN A 109 10.36 -10.06 -9.70
C GLN A 109 10.60 -10.12 -8.19
N LYS A 110 11.86 -10.31 -7.78
CA LYS A 110 12.26 -10.45 -6.37
C LYS A 110 11.96 -9.18 -5.56
N ALA A 111 12.19 -8.00 -6.15
CA ALA A 111 11.93 -6.73 -5.50
C ALA A 111 10.43 -6.49 -5.23
N VAL A 112 9.56 -6.90 -6.15
CA VAL A 112 8.10 -6.84 -5.94
C VAL A 112 7.69 -7.80 -4.83
N ARG A 113 8.22 -9.04 -4.87
CA ARG A 113 7.95 -10.06 -3.86
C ARG A 113 8.39 -9.63 -2.45
N GLU A 114 9.50 -8.89 -2.33
CA GLU A 114 9.95 -8.29 -1.07
C GLU A 114 8.89 -7.31 -0.50
N VAL A 115 8.24 -6.51 -1.34
CA VAL A 115 7.18 -5.59 -0.90
C VAL A 115 5.93 -6.33 -0.42
N TYR A 116 5.55 -7.43 -1.08
CA TYR A 116 4.46 -8.28 -0.61
C TYR A 116 4.77 -8.90 0.74
N TYR A 117 5.99 -9.43 0.90
CA TYR A 117 6.44 -9.99 2.16
C TYR A 117 6.42 -8.94 3.29
N LEU A 118 6.89 -7.72 3.01
CA LEU A 118 6.80 -6.62 3.97
C LEU A 118 5.37 -6.33 4.41
N CYS A 119 4.40 -6.29 3.49
CA CYS A 119 2.99 -6.07 3.83
C CYS A 119 2.42 -7.20 4.70
N LEU A 120 2.81 -8.46 4.43
CA LEU A 120 2.40 -9.62 5.23
C LEU A 120 3.01 -9.58 6.64
N GLU A 121 4.29 -9.22 6.78
CA GLU A 121 4.95 -9.06 8.08
C GLU A 121 4.37 -7.90 8.90
N LEU A 122 3.88 -6.85 8.24
CA LEU A 122 3.11 -5.76 8.85
C LEU A 122 1.66 -6.15 9.17
N GLY A 123 1.32 -7.43 9.09
CA GLY A 123 0.04 -7.96 9.56
C GLY A 123 -1.09 -7.93 8.53
N PHE A 124 -0.79 -7.78 7.23
CA PHE A 124 -1.81 -7.98 6.19
C PHE A 124 -2.40 -9.40 6.30
N LYS A 125 -3.71 -9.46 6.46
CA LYS A 125 -4.48 -10.70 6.59
C LYS A 125 -5.27 -10.98 5.31
N GLY A 126 -5.89 -9.95 4.76
CA GLY A 126 -6.81 -10.11 3.64
C GLY A 126 -7.91 -11.11 3.99
N LYS A 127 -7.99 -12.18 3.21
CA LYS A 127 -8.98 -13.26 3.43
C LYS A 127 -8.65 -14.25 4.56
N TYR A 128 -7.48 -14.15 5.21
CA TYR A 128 -6.98 -15.13 6.18
C TYR A 128 -6.96 -14.62 7.61
#